data_AF-A0A8K0DAJ6-F1
#
_entry.id   AF-A0A8K0DAJ6-F1
#
_cell.length_a   1.000
_cell.length_b   1.000
_cell.length_c   1.000
_cell.angle_alpha   90.00
_cell.angle_beta   90.00
_cell.angle_gamma   90.00
#
_symmetry.space_group_name_H-M   'P 1'
#
loop_
_entity.id
_entity.type
_entity.pdbx_description
1 polymer ?
#
loop_
_entity_poly.entity_id
_entity_poly.type
_entity_poly.pdbx_seq_one_letter_code
_entity_poly.pdbx_strand_id
1 'polypeptide(L)' 'MATAARGGLVALFKRGWHEIPEVIGSSFMALIGLGLMGTGYTLYVIKDGDNRKHKMDYIVIRHDDPKAARVRKGIDG' A
#
# COMPACT_ATOMS: atom_id res chain seq x y z
N MET A 1 -9.94 -9.66 -39.49
CA MET A 1 -9.63 -8.22 -39.31
C MET A 1 -10.26 -7.78 -38.00
N ALA A 2 -9.46 -7.44 -36.99
CA ALA A 2 -10.00 -6.86 -35.77
C ALA A 2 -10.46 -5.43 -36.09
N THR A 3 -11.78 -5.19 -36.13
CA THR A 3 -12.33 -3.85 -36.23
C THR A 3 -11.91 -3.09 -34.99
N ALA A 4 -10.98 -2.14 -35.13
CA ALA A 4 -10.58 -1.25 -34.05
C ALA A 4 -11.85 -0.60 -33.49
N ALA A 5 -12.17 -0.88 -32.23
CA ALA A 5 -13.29 -0.25 -31.57
C ALA A 5 -13.11 1.26 -31.65
N ARG A 6 -13.96 1.95 -32.40
CA ARG A 6 -13.99 3.42 -32.54
C ARG A 6 -14.42 4.15 -31.25
N GLY A 7 -14.38 3.47 -30.10
CA GLY A 7 -14.68 4.04 -28.79
C GLY A 7 -13.42 4.01 -27.94
N GLY A 8 -13.03 5.17 -27.39
CA GLY A 8 -11.83 5.28 -26.56
C GLY A 8 -11.87 4.44 -25.29
N LEU A 9 -10.85 4.58 -24.42
CA LEU A 9 -10.66 3.81 -23.19
C LEU A 9 -11.94 3.65 -22.34
N VAL A 10 -12.79 4.68 -22.29
CA VAL A 10 -14.07 4.66 -21.56
C VAL A 10 -15.07 3.65 -22.14
N ALA A 11 -15.14 3.52 -23.46
CA ALA A 11 -16.02 2.55 -24.12
C ALA A 11 -15.53 1.12 -23.89
N LEU A 12 -14.20 0.93 -23.88
CA LEU A 12 -13.58 -0.36 -23.60
C LEU A 12 -13.80 -0.78 -22.14
N PHE A 13 -13.70 0.17 -21.19
CA PHE A 13 -13.95 -0.11 -19.78
C PHE A 13 -15.44 -0.41 -19.51
N LYS A 14 -16.37 0.34 -20.11
CA LYS A 14 -17.81 0.04 -20.04
C LYS A 14 -18.15 -1.34 -20.61
N ARG A 15 -17.53 -1.70 -21.73
CA ARG A 15 -17.70 -3.01 -22.35
C ARG A 15 -17.12 -4.12 -21.47
N GLY A 16 -15.90 -3.94 -20.95
CA GLY A 16 -15.28 -4.89 -20.03
C GLY A 16 -16.08 -5.09 -18.75
N TRP A 17 -16.70 -4.03 -18.22
CA TRP A 17 -17.56 -4.11 -17.03
C TRP A 17 -18.82 -4.94 -17.27
N HIS A 18 -19.35 -4.95 -18.50
CA HIS A 18 -20.52 -5.75 -18.87
C HIS A 18 -20.18 -7.17 -19.32
N GLU A 19 -19.07 -7.37 -20.04
CA GLU A 19 -18.70 -8.68 -20.59
C GLU A 19 -17.99 -9.57 -19.56
N ILE A 20 -17.12 -9.02 -18.72
CA ILE A 20 -16.31 -9.80 -17.75
C ILE A 20 -16.15 -9.02 -16.43
N PRO A 21 -17.23 -8.82 -15.66
CA PRO A 21 -17.21 -8.02 -14.44
C PRO A 21 -16.24 -8.56 -13.38
N GLU A 22 -16.06 -9.88 -13.31
CA GLU A 22 -15.17 -10.53 -12.34
C GLU A 22 -13.69 -10.19 -12.55
N VAL A 23 -13.24 -10.08 -13.80
CA VAL A 23 -11.84 -9.78 -14.12
C VAL A 23 -11.54 -8.30 -13.90
N ILE A 24 -12.46 -7.42 -14.32
CA ILE A 24 -12.31 -5.97 -14.07
C ILE A 24 -12.36 -5.68 -12.56
N GLY A 25 -13.29 -6.31 -11.83
CA GLY A 25 -13.43 -6.17 -10.39
C GLY A 25 -12.21 -6.68 -9.63
N SER A 26 -11.72 -7.88 -9.95
CA SER A 26 -10.53 -8.46 -9.30
C SER A 26 -9.26 -7.67 -9.61
N SER A 27 -9.09 -7.19 -10.84
CA SER A 27 -7.96 -6.32 -11.21
C SER A 27 -7.99 -4.99 -10.46
N PHE A 28 -9.16 -4.37 -10.32
CA PHE A 28 -9.32 -3.13 -9.56
C PHE A 28 -9.03 -3.35 -8.06
N MET A 29 -9.53 -4.45 -7.48
CA MET A 29 -9.23 -4.81 -6.10
C MET A 29 -7.74 -5.11 -5.88
N ALA A 30 -7.09 -5.76 -6.83
CA ALA A 30 -5.64 -5.98 -6.78
C ALA A 30 -4.86 -4.66 -6.76
N LEU A 31 -5.25 -3.70 -7.62
CA LEU A 31 -4.63 -2.36 -7.63
C LEU A 31 -4.85 -1.61 -6.32
N ILE A 32 -6.06 -1.68 -5.73
CA ILE A 32 -6.33 -1.11 -4.41
C ILE A 32 -5.42 -1.76 -3.36
N GLY A 33 -5.34 -3.09 -3.36
CA GLY A 33 -4.49 -3.84 -2.42
C GLY A 33 -3.02 -3.40 -2.50
N LEU A 34 -2.49 -3.25 -3.71
CA LEU A 34 -1.13 -2.74 -3.93
C LEU A 34 -0.96 -1.29 -3.44
N GLY A 35 -1.95 -0.43 -3.66
CA GLY A 35 -1.93 0.95 -3.16
C GLY A 35 -1.93 1.02 -1.64
N LEU A 36 -2.77 0.22 -0.99
CA LEU A 36 -2.82 0.11 0.48
C LEU A 36 -1.51 -0.46 1.04
N MET A 37 -0.96 -1.50 0.41
CA MET A 37 0.32 -2.09 0.79
C MET A 37 1.45 -1.06 0.74
N GLY A 38 1.59 -0.34 -0.39
CA GLY A 38 2.63 0.67 -0.56
C GLY A 38 2.49 1.83 0.43
N THR A 39 1.26 2.30 0.65
CA THR A 39 0.99 3.39 1.60
C THR A 39 1.28 2.96 3.03
N GLY A 40 0.81 1.78 3.44
CA GLY A 40 1.06 1.22 4.77
C GLY A 40 2.55 1.02 5.03
N TYR A 41 3.28 0.48 4.07
CA TYR A 41 4.73 0.33 4.16
C TYR A 41 5.45 1.68 4.31
N THR A 42 5.07 2.67 3.51
CA THR A 42 5.67 4.02 3.55
C THR A 42 5.46 4.67 4.92
N LEU A 43 4.25 4.59 5.45
CA LEU A 43 3.94 5.12 6.79
C LEU A 43 4.72 4.36 7.87
N TYR A 44 4.80 3.03 7.78
CA TYR A 44 5.45 2.20 8.79
C TYR A 44 6.97 2.33 8.82
N VAL A 45 7.62 2.33 7.65
CA VAL A 45 9.09 2.33 7.55
C VAL A 45 9.66 3.74 7.55
N ILE A 46 9.07 4.66 6.78
CA ILE A 46 9.67 5.97 6.56
C ILE A 46 9.28 6.95 7.66
N LYS A 47 8.01 6.93 8.12
CA LYS A 47 7.54 7.88 9.13
C LYS A 47 7.68 7.37 10.56
N ASP A 48 7.54 6.06 10.79
CA ASP A 48 7.54 5.46 12.13
C ASP A 48 8.64 4.38 12.31
N GLY A 49 9.68 4.42 11.47
CA GLY A 49 10.73 3.39 11.40
C GLY A 49 11.55 3.18 12.67
N ASP A 50 11.53 4.16 13.59
CA ASP A 50 12.18 4.12 14.89
C ASP A 50 11.26 3.50 15.99
N ASN A 51 9.95 3.37 15.75
CA ASN A 51 8.94 2.80 16.66
C ASN A 51 8.23 1.57 16.07
N ARG A 52 9.01 0.64 15.49
CA ARG A 52 8.45 -0.53 14.80
C ARG A 52 7.79 -1.51 15.78
N LYS A 53 6.46 -1.45 15.88
CA LYS A 53 5.62 -2.32 16.75
C LYS A 53 5.68 -3.83 16.44
N HIS A 54 6.12 -4.21 15.26
CA HIS A 54 6.09 -5.60 14.78
C HIS A 54 7.49 -6.14 14.49
N LYS A 55 8.52 -5.41 14.94
CA LYS A 55 9.90 -5.89 14.85
C LYS A 55 10.18 -6.75 16.08
N MET A 56 10.55 -8.01 15.86
CA MET A 56 10.81 -8.97 16.94
C MET A 56 12.21 -8.81 17.56
N ASP A 57 13.14 -8.20 16.83
CA ASP A 57 14.50 -8.00 17.33
C ASP A 57 14.60 -6.72 18.16
N TYR A 58 15.29 -6.82 19.30
CA TYR A 58 15.63 -5.67 20.11
C TYR A 58 16.63 -4.77 19.37
N ILE A 59 16.46 -3.45 19.52
CA ILE A 59 17.40 -2.46 19.01
C ILE A 59 17.96 -1.71 20.22
N VAL A 60 19.28 -1.73 20.37
CA VAL A 60 19.96 -0.89 21.37
C VAL A 60 20.22 0.47 20.73
N ILE A 61 19.59 1.51 21.27
CA ILE A 61 19.81 2.89 20.86
C ILE A 61 20.59 3.58 21.97
N ARG A 62 21.66 4.30 21.60
CA ARG A 62 22.46 5.07 22.56
C ARG A 62 21.69 6.32 22.98
N HIS A 63 21.86 6.71 24.24
CA HIS A 63 21.21 7.89 24.80
C HIS A 63 21.44 9.16 23.98
N ASP A 64 22.64 9.33 23.41
CA ASP A 64 23.03 10.54 22.69
C ASP A 64 22.67 10.52 21.20
N ASP A 65 22.07 9.42 20.71
CA ASP A 65 21.65 9.34 19.31
C ASP A 65 20.42 10.22 19.10
N PRO A 66 20.38 11.12 18.09
CA PRO A 66 19.21 11.95 17.80
C PRO A 66 17.94 11.12 17.53
N LYS A 67 18.08 9.82 17.19
CA LYS A 67 16.96 8.89 17.05
C LYS A 67 16.33 8.51 18.39
N ALA A 68 17.08 8.53 19.49
CA ALA A 68 16.55 8.25 20.82
C ALA A 68 15.39 9.18 21.19
N ALA A 69 15.44 10.45 20.77
CA ALA A 69 14.37 11.42 20.97
C ALA A 69 13.07 11.11 20.20
N ARG A 70 13.14 10.28 19.16
CA ARG A 70 11.99 9.87 18.32
C ARG A 70 11.35 8.58 18.80
N VAL A 71 12.03 7.86 19.70
CA VAL A 71 11.48 6.66 20.33
C VAL A 71 10.35 7.08 21.24
N ARG A 72 9.14 6.67 20.88
CA ARG A 72 7.94 6.89 21.68
C ARG A 72 7.84 5.74 22.66
N LYS A 73 7.66 6.06 23.95
CA LYS A 73 7.41 5.06 24.98
C LYS A 73 5.99 4.49 24.77
N GLY A 74 5.89 3.49 23.90
CA GLY A 74 4.67 2.76 23.62
C GLY A 74 4.40 1.76 24.73
N ILE A 75 3.72 2.23 25.77
CA ILE A 75 2.74 1.55 26.63
C ILE A 75 2.80 0.01 26.54
N ASP A 76 3.46 -0.60 27.52
CA ASP A 76 2.99 -1.86 28.09
C ASP A 76 1.59 -1.60 28.68
N GLY A 77 0.57 -2.27 28.12
CA GLY A 77 -0.84 -2.13 28.44
C GLY A 77 -1.72 -2.69 27.33
#